data_AF-A0A0F9M2N2-F1
#
_entry.id   AF-A0A0F9M2N2-F1
#
_cell.length_a   1.000
_cell.length_b   1.000
_cell.length_c   1.000
_cell.angle_alpha   90.00
_cell.angle_beta   90.00
_cell.angle_gamma   90.00
#
_symmetry.space_group_name_H-M   'P 1'
#
loop_
_entity.id
_entity.type
_entity.pdbx_description
1 polymer ?
#
loop_
_entity_poly.entity_id
_entity_poly.type
_entity_poly.pdbx_seq_one_letter_code
_entity_poly.pdbx_strand_id
1 'polypeptide(L)'
;MPSIRNLLQGRQATPKPNIRVITDPADGNAIPVIHSGQCALVTSSGNETRTLAAPTFIGQELTIYLKTNGGTDCTITCSTTIAEAGTNTMLFNATGEALFLRAVEEGSTLRWRCAVADGATLSTV
;
A
#
# COMPACT_ATOMS: atom_id res chain seq x y z
N MET A 1 34.21 10.19 -37.35
CA MET A 1 33.27 10.98 -36.53
C MET A 1 31.97 10.17 -36.39
N PRO A 2 31.50 9.84 -35.17
CA PRO A 2 30.21 9.18 -34.99
C PRO A 2 29.08 10.09 -35.52
N SER A 3 28.13 9.53 -36.26
CA SER A 3 27.02 10.28 -36.87
C SER A 3 26.05 10.85 -35.83
N ILE A 4 25.52 12.06 -36.06
CA ILE A 4 24.48 12.71 -35.22
C ILE A 4 23.24 11.82 -35.01
N ARG A 5 22.96 10.87 -35.92
CA ARG A 5 21.90 9.87 -35.71
C ARG A 5 22.14 8.97 -34.49
N ASN A 6 23.40 8.66 -34.15
CA ASN A 6 23.74 7.88 -32.96
C ASN A 6 23.66 8.69 -31.65
N LEU A 7 23.68 10.02 -31.72
CA LEU A 7 23.52 10.89 -30.53
C LEU A 7 22.04 11.05 -30.13
N LEU A 8 21.12 10.91 -31.09
CA LEU A 8 19.67 11.03 -30.83
C LEU A 8 19.00 9.68 -30.48
N GLN A 9 19.64 8.56 -30.75
CA GLN A 9 19.12 7.21 -30.47
C GLN A 9 19.56 6.63 -29.12
N GLY A 10 20.36 7.37 -28.34
CA GLY A 10 21.11 6.82 -27.19
C GLY A 10 20.40 6.79 -25.82
N ARG A 11 19.39 7.61 -25.52
CA ARG A 11 18.80 7.60 -24.15
C ARG A 11 17.49 8.40 -23.99
N GLN A 12 16.38 7.95 -24.57
CA GLN A 12 15.14 8.05 -23.80
C GLN A 12 14.88 6.68 -23.21
N ALA A 13 15.43 6.44 -22.01
CA ALA A 13 14.85 5.43 -21.16
C ALA A 13 13.39 5.87 -20.97
N THR A 14 12.43 5.06 -21.42
CA THR A 14 11.02 5.26 -21.06
C THR A 14 11.01 5.51 -19.56
N PRO A 15 10.47 6.64 -19.06
CA PRO A 15 10.47 6.90 -17.63
C PRO A 15 9.79 5.71 -16.96
N LYS A 16 10.57 4.84 -16.32
CA LYS A 16 9.99 3.74 -15.55
C LYS A 16 9.21 4.45 -14.44
N PRO A 17 7.92 4.14 -14.26
CA PRO A 17 7.16 4.74 -13.17
C PRO A 17 7.97 4.59 -11.88
N ASN A 18 8.22 5.70 -11.22
CA ASN A 18 9.08 5.83 -10.05
C ASN A 18 8.36 5.42 -8.75
N ILE A 19 7.18 4.81 -8.86
CA ILE A 19 6.45 4.27 -7.72
C ILE A 19 7.27 3.11 -7.12
N ARG A 20 7.55 3.21 -5.82
CA ARG A 20 8.32 2.19 -5.11
C ARG A 20 7.42 1.00 -4.80
N VAL A 21 7.94 -0.20 -5.03
CA VAL A 21 7.27 -1.44 -4.64
C VAL A 21 7.65 -1.76 -3.20
N ILE A 22 6.63 -2.03 -2.39
CA ILE A 22 6.73 -2.59 -1.04
C ILE A 22 6.32 -4.05 -1.18
N THR A 23 7.21 -4.96 -0.82
CA THR A 23 6.93 -6.40 -0.87
C THR A 23 5.88 -6.75 0.19
N ASP A 24 4.88 -7.56 -0.17
CA ASP A 24 3.97 -8.16 0.82
C ASP A 24 4.79 -8.98 1.81
N PRO A 25 4.72 -8.68 3.12
CA PRO A 25 5.51 -9.37 4.12
C PRO A 25 5.00 -10.79 4.44
N ALA A 26 3.92 -11.25 3.79
CA ALA A 26 3.21 -12.50 4.05
C ALA A 26 2.50 -12.52 5.42
N ASP A 27 1.79 -13.62 5.68
CA ASP A 27 0.94 -13.79 6.86
C ASP A 27 1.67 -13.56 8.18
N GLY A 28 1.02 -12.84 9.09
CA GLY A 28 1.49 -12.55 10.45
C GLY A 28 2.52 -11.42 10.55
N ASN A 29 2.93 -10.81 9.43
CA ASN A 29 4.02 -9.84 9.41
C ASN A 29 3.56 -8.38 9.16
N ALA A 30 4.46 -7.44 9.41
CA ALA A 30 4.21 -6.00 9.26
C ALA A 30 4.56 -5.49 7.87
N ILE A 31 3.67 -4.70 7.26
CA ILE A 31 3.95 -4.02 6.00
C ILE A 31 4.99 -2.91 6.28
N PRO A 32 6.13 -2.87 5.58
CA PRO A 32 7.15 -1.84 5.78
C PRO A 32 6.63 -0.42 5.46
N VAL A 33 6.74 0.50 6.43
CA VAL A 33 6.30 1.91 6.30
C VAL A 33 7.49 2.87 6.12
N ILE A 34 8.42 2.51 5.23
CA ILE A 34 9.70 3.24 5.07
C ILE A 34 9.66 4.34 4.00
N HIS A 35 8.73 4.28 3.06
CA HIS A 35 8.55 5.26 1.98
C HIS A 35 7.12 5.17 1.44
N SER A 36 6.72 6.14 0.60
CA SER A 36 5.50 6.00 -0.20
C SER A 36 5.66 4.87 -1.23
N GLY A 37 4.57 4.21 -1.60
CA GLY A 37 4.63 3.12 -2.56
C GLY A 37 3.38 2.29 -2.64
N GLN A 38 3.53 1.10 -3.21
CA GLN A 38 2.45 0.14 -3.37
C GLN A 38 2.81 -1.22 -2.78
N CYS A 39 1.87 -1.85 -2.09
CA CYS A 39 1.98 -3.20 -1.54
C CYS A 39 0.95 -4.09 -2.20
N ALA A 40 1.42 -5.08 -2.97
CA ALA A 40 0.59 -6.05 -3.67
C ALA A 40 0.43 -7.30 -2.82
N LEU A 41 -0.70 -7.45 -2.13
CA LEU A 41 -0.97 -8.57 -1.25
C LEU A 41 -1.17 -9.86 -2.04
N VAL A 42 -0.63 -10.95 -1.51
CA VAL A 42 -0.80 -12.31 -2.03
C VAL A 42 -1.21 -13.20 -0.86
N THR A 43 -2.39 -13.79 -0.95
CA THR A 43 -2.84 -14.84 -0.02
C THR A 43 -2.71 -16.21 -0.66
N SER A 44 -2.56 -17.24 0.17
CA SER A 44 -2.22 -18.60 -0.24
C SER A 44 -3.15 -19.65 0.36
N SER A 45 -3.42 -19.60 1.67
CA SER A 45 -4.35 -20.50 2.36
C SER A 45 -4.64 -20.03 3.78
N GLY A 46 -5.86 -20.29 4.28
CA GLY A 46 -6.34 -19.76 5.57
C GLY A 46 -6.58 -18.24 5.54
N ASN A 47 -7.36 -17.74 6.50
CA ASN A 47 -7.47 -16.30 6.74
C ASN A 47 -6.10 -15.80 7.22
N GLU A 48 -5.54 -14.84 6.50
CA GLU A 48 -4.22 -14.31 6.78
C GLU A 48 -4.31 -12.89 7.35
N THR A 49 -3.23 -12.45 7.99
CA THR A 49 -3.15 -11.14 8.65
C THR A 49 -1.89 -10.38 8.27
N ARG A 50 -1.96 -9.05 8.26
CA ARG A 50 -0.79 -8.16 8.31
C ARG A 50 -1.03 -7.04 9.32
N THR A 51 0.05 -6.39 9.72
CA THR A 51 -0.02 -5.16 10.52
C THR A 51 0.52 -3.96 9.74
N LEU A 52 0.01 -2.77 10.08
CA LEU A 52 0.45 -1.51 9.48
C LEU A 52 0.78 -0.50 10.58
N ALA A 53 2.02 -0.03 10.64
CA ALA A 53 2.43 1.00 11.59
C ALA A 53 1.87 2.38 11.23
N ALA A 54 2.01 3.34 12.15
CA ALA A 54 1.80 4.76 11.85
C ALA A 54 2.68 5.21 10.66
N PRO A 55 2.27 6.23 9.89
CA PRO A 55 3.14 6.83 8.89
C PRO A 55 4.42 7.40 9.52
N THR A 56 5.50 7.45 8.75
CA THR A 56 6.80 7.96 9.22
C THR A 56 7.06 9.42 8.85
N PHE A 57 6.27 9.99 7.93
CA PHE A 57 6.32 11.39 7.56
C PHE A 57 4.98 11.89 7.00
N ILE A 58 4.74 13.20 7.08
CA ILE A 58 3.54 13.85 6.54
C ILE A 58 3.47 13.73 5.01
N GLY A 59 2.29 13.40 4.47
CA GLY A 59 2.09 13.22 3.03
C GLY A 59 2.64 11.89 2.46
N GLN A 60 3.10 10.96 3.30
CA GLN A 60 3.38 9.59 2.86
C GLN A 60 2.12 8.96 2.24
N GLU A 61 2.28 8.18 1.17
CA GLU A 61 1.18 7.61 0.40
C GLU A 61 1.39 6.10 0.21
N LEU A 62 0.37 5.31 0.52
CA LEU A 62 0.39 3.85 0.35
C LEU A 62 -0.82 3.40 -0.45
N THR A 63 -0.57 2.67 -1.52
CA THR A 63 -1.60 1.88 -2.21
C THR A 63 -1.45 0.42 -1.79
N ILE A 64 -2.48 -0.16 -1.21
CA ILE A 64 -2.51 -1.57 -0.83
C ILE A 64 -3.60 -2.24 -1.65
N TYR A 65 -3.32 -3.37 -2.29
CA TYR A 65 -4.30 -4.08 -3.10
C TYR A 65 -4.10 -5.58 -3.08
N LEU A 66 -5.19 -6.34 -3.19
CA LEU A 66 -5.14 -7.79 -3.24
C LEU A 66 -4.89 -8.25 -4.68
N LYS A 67 -3.65 -8.63 -4.97
CA LYS A 67 -3.20 -9.08 -6.30
C LYS A 67 -3.57 -10.53 -6.58
N THR A 68 -3.45 -11.38 -5.57
CA THR A 68 -3.70 -12.81 -5.68
C THR A 68 -4.46 -13.25 -4.46
N ASN A 69 -5.67 -13.76 -4.68
CA ASN A 69 -6.47 -14.36 -3.65
C ASN A 69 -6.42 -15.90 -3.75
N GLY A 70 -5.85 -16.56 -2.74
CA GLY A 70 -5.83 -18.01 -2.58
C GLY A 70 -7.16 -18.65 -2.15
N GLY A 71 -8.27 -17.89 -2.22
CA GLY A 71 -9.60 -18.28 -1.74
C GLY A 71 -9.84 -17.91 -0.27
N THR A 72 -9.17 -16.88 0.22
CA THR A 72 -9.12 -16.52 1.65
C THR A 72 -9.09 -15.01 1.85
N ASP A 73 -9.32 -14.59 3.09
CA ASP A 73 -9.29 -13.17 3.44
C ASP A 73 -7.89 -12.75 3.92
N CYS A 74 -7.54 -11.49 3.67
CA CYS A 74 -6.41 -10.81 4.29
C CYS A 74 -6.91 -9.64 5.13
N THR A 75 -6.74 -9.74 6.45
CA THR A 75 -7.03 -8.66 7.38
C THR A 75 -5.77 -7.87 7.69
N ILE A 76 -5.79 -6.56 7.47
CA ILE A 76 -4.72 -5.66 7.89
C ILE A 76 -5.21 -4.84 9.08
N THR A 77 -4.48 -4.88 10.18
CA THR A 77 -4.75 -4.02 11.34
C THR A 77 -3.68 -2.94 11.46
N CYS A 78 -4.13 -1.69 11.43
CA CYS A 78 -3.28 -0.54 11.65
C CYS A 78 -3.09 -0.28 13.16
N SER A 79 -1.87 0.04 13.59
CA SER A 79 -1.60 0.44 14.98
C SER A 79 -2.16 1.82 15.32
N THR A 80 -2.55 2.58 14.30
CA THR A 80 -3.24 3.86 14.39
C THR A 80 -4.60 3.76 13.71
N THR A 81 -5.21 4.90 13.39
CA THR A 81 -6.45 4.95 12.62
C THR A 81 -6.17 5.22 11.15
N ILE A 82 -7.10 4.75 10.31
CA ILE A 82 -7.20 5.06 8.88
C ILE A 82 -8.38 6.00 8.56
N ALA A 83 -9.26 6.27 9.55
CA ALA A 83 -10.35 7.24 9.48
C ALA A 83 -10.57 7.90 10.85
N GLU A 84 -11.30 9.02 10.90
CA GLU A 84 -11.48 9.81 12.13
C GLU A 84 -12.30 9.04 13.20
N ALA A 85 -13.25 8.21 12.78
CA ALA A 85 -14.10 7.39 13.66
C ALA A 85 -13.41 6.16 14.31
N GLY A 86 -12.08 6.17 14.42
CA GLY A 86 -11.33 5.08 15.06
C GLY A 86 -11.10 3.83 14.20
N THR A 87 -11.61 3.80 12.97
CA THR A 87 -11.41 2.71 12.01
C THR A 87 -9.91 2.41 11.86
N ASN A 88 -9.53 1.14 12.05
CA ASN A 88 -8.15 0.70 12.01
C ASN A 88 -7.96 -0.64 11.30
N THR A 89 -9.03 -1.26 10.80
CA THR A 89 -8.99 -2.59 10.20
C THR A 89 -9.47 -2.53 8.76
N MET A 90 -8.73 -3.21 7.88
CA MET A 90 -8.97 -3.29 6.44
C MET A 90 -9.04 -4.78 6.07
N LEU A 91 -10.16 -5.24 5.53
CA LEU A 91 -10.36 -6.61 5.07
C LEU A 91 -10.39 -6.64 3.55
N PHE A 92 -9.56 -7.49 2.95
CA PHE A 92 -9.58 -7.80 1.52
C PHE A 92 -9.98 -9.27 1.35
N ASN A 93 -11.03 -9.54 0.58
CA ASN A 93 -11.57 -10.87 0.34
C ASN A 93 -11.70 -11.23 -1.14
N ALA A 94 -11.34 -10.32 -2.06
CA ALA A 94 -11.39 -10.56 -3.50
C ALA A 94 -10.20 -9.94 -4.25
N THR A 95 -9.72 -10.63 -5.28
CA THR A 95 -8.66 -10.10 -6.16
C THR A 95 -9.13 -8.80 -6.82
N GLY A 96 -8.29 -7.77 -6.79
CA GLY A 96 -8.55 -6.46 -7.38
C GLY A 96 -9.02 -5.40 -6.38
N GLU A 97 -9.42 -5.79 -5.18
CA GLU A 97 -9.76 -4.85 -4.11
C GLU A 97 -8.53 -4.02 -3.72
N ALA A 98 -8.74 -2.73 -3.50
CA ALA A 98 -7.68 -1.76 -3.31
C ALA A 98 -8.04 -0.69 -2.28
N LEU A 99 -7.00 -0.12 -1.68
CA LEU A 99 -7.08 0.95 -0.70
C LEU A 99 -5.96 1.96 -0.97
N PHE A 100 -6.30 3.24 -0.94
CA PHE A 100 -5.34 4.33 -0.99
C PHE A 100 -5.33 5.10 0.33
N LEU A 101 -4.17 5.13 0.97
CA LEU A 101 -3.91 5.79 2.25
C LEU A 101 -2.97 6.98 2.06
N ARG A 102 -3.24 8.07 2.79
CA ARG A 102 -2.36 9.22 2.89
C ARG A 102 -2.11 9.60 4.34
N ALA A 103 -0.86 9.92 4.66
CA ALA A 103 -0.49 10.39 5.99
C ALA A 103 -0.94 11.83 6.21
N VAL A 104 -1.52 12.09 7.38
CA VAL A 104 -1.90 13.42 7.88
C VAL A 104 -1.42 13.60 9.32
N GLU A 105 -1.34 14.84 9.76
CA GLU A 105 -1.19 15.18 11.18
C GLU A 105 -2.56 15.16 11.88
N GLU A 106 -2.60 14.55 13.07
CA GLU A 106 -3.72 14.61 14.00
C GLU A 106 -3.16 14.96 15.39
N GLY A 107 -3.29 16.23 15.77
CA GLY A 107 -2.56 16.78 16.91
C GLY A 107 -1.05 16.69 16.69
N SER A 108 -0.34 16.05 17.62
CA SER A 108 1.11 15.82 17.55
C SER A 108 1.49 14.45 16.96
N THR A 109 0.54 13.70 16.40
CA THR A 109 0.77 12.35 15.88
C THR A 109 0.48 12.24 14.38
N LEU A 110 1.12 11.29 13.71
CA LEU A 110 0.81 10.95 12.32
C LEU A 110 -0.24 9.84 12.26
N ARG A 111 -1.22 10.02 11.38
CA ARG A 111 -2.29 9.05 11.11
C ARG A 111 -2.43 8.80 9.63
N TRP A 112 -2.93 7.63 9.28
CA TRP A 112 -3.39 7.37 7.94
C TRP A 112 -4.80 7.93 7.74
N ARG A 113 -5.08 8.39 6.53
CA ARG A 113 -6.43 8.69 6.05
C ARG A 113 -6.68 7.91 4.77
N CYS A 114 -7.70 7.06 4.82
CA CYS A 114 -8.23 6.40 3.66
C CYS A 114 -8.86 7.45 2.74
N ALA A 115 -8.25 7.64 1.58
CA ALA A 115 -8.76 8.51 0.53
C ALA A 115 -9.64 7.74 -0.45
N VAL A 116 -9.35 6.45 -0.67
CA VAL A 116 -10.18 5.56 -1.49
C VAL A 116 -10.17 4.16 -0.88
N ALA A 117 -11.35 3.54 -0.76
CA ALA A 117 -11.52 2.11 -0.53
C ALA A 117 -12.38 1.57 -1.68
N ASP A 118 -11.81 0.67 -2.47
CA ASP A 118 -12.46 0.00 -3.58
C ASP A 118 -12.57 -1.49 -3.25
N GLY A 119 -13.76 -1.92 -2.84
CA GLY A 119 -14.06 -3.28 -2.38
C GLY A 119 -13.58 -3.63 -0.96
N ALA A 120 -12.43 -3.10 -0.52
CA ALA A 120 -11.91 -3.33 0.83
C ALA A 120 -12.91 -2.92 1.93
N THR A 121 -13.23 -3.85 2.83
CA THR A 121 -14.16 -3.60 3.94
C THR A 121 -13.41 -2.96 5.11
N LEU A 122 -13.92 -1.83 5.62
CA LEU A 122 -13.29 -1.08 6.70
C LEU A 122 -14.06 -1.25 8.01
N SER A 123 -13.35 -1.50 9.10
CA SER A 123 -13.97 -1.70 10.42
C SER A 123 -13.05 -1.25 11.57
N THR A 124 -13.61 -1.32 12.77
CA THR A 124 -12.89 -1.12 14.04
C THR A 124 -12.84 -2.46 14.75
N VAL A 125 -11.70 -2.79 15.36
CA VAL A 125 -11.57 -3.92 16.30
C VAL A 125 -12.06 -3.57 17.69
#